data_AF-A0A813C5V4-F1
#
_entry.id   AF-A0A813C5V4-F1
#
_cell.length_a   1.000
_cell.length_b   1.000
_cell.length_c   1.000
_cell.angle_alpha   90.00
_cell.angle_beta   90.00
_cell.angle_gamma   90.00
#
_symmetry.space_group_name_H-M   'P 1'
#
loop_
_entity.id
_entity.type
_entity.pdbx_description
1 polymer ?
#
loop_
_entity_poly.entity_id
_entity_poly.type
_entity_poly.pdbx_seq_one_letter_code
_entity_poly.pdbx_strand_id
1 'polypeptide(L)'
;DRRLKRNIQRRFDKGIRWLRLSEGEQVKWLLRPSLRRELRPVSFQLKRGPEAKCPKTMMYLKFGFIAQELEAVFPNLVRTVGDNTKAVASQDLIAVLTLAFQNLQKEHDDYKKTVLDQQRELESLKRRLDRLEAVHKHKHWSRCMALTRSAMAELERPRAVAAPTGYTSAEEAVPIPAADVASAPPAEEVASAPPSAPPAEATAPPAAPKRGTALSREERREAAMFAELYSIMVATEHLEAAFVRGAVSNQDYERTCTQLLTQFKTLKTGLKDKCPDIRAFAKEHGMNCPLAEARLLETGVAATALFGGTAATGKESLACFKASEGFITLVDAVKLNMNAVDELLPLVRDLQASIVGIPNLPPLAGIERIAGWLVTLNGMRASDRLTEEQTRQLAMDVEQAYTSLKNWLHEKT
;
A
#
# COMPACT_ATOMS: atom_id res chain seq x y z
N ASP A 1 57.99 6.00 17.01
CA ASP A 1 56.60 6.04 16.51
C ASP A 1 56.31 6.85 15.25
N ARG A 2 56.34 8.20 15.25
CA ARG A 2 55.89 9.01 14.07
C ARG A 2 56.62 8.72 12.74
N ARG A 3 57.80 8.08 12.74
CA ARG A 3 58.48 7.58 11.54
C ARG A 3 57.96 6.20 11.08
N LEU A 4 57.65 5.28 12.00
CA LEU A 4 57.06 3.98 11.69
C LEU A 4 55.68 4.15 11.04
N LYS A 5 54.80 4.94 11.67
CA LYS A 5 53.47 5.27 11.12
C LYS A 5 53.56 5.85 9.72
N ARG A 6 54.52 6.76 9.45
CA ARG A 6 54.75 7.33 8.11
C ARG A 6 55.25 6.31 7.08
N ASN A 7 56.12 5.37 7.47
CA ASN A 7 56.61 4.34 6.55
C ASN A 7 55.54 3.29 6.24
N ILE A 8 54.71 2.92 7.21
CA ILE A 8 53.52 2.07 6.99
C ILE A 8 52.56 2.79 6.04
N GLN A 9 52.17 4.04 6.35
CA GLN A 9 51.28 4.83 5.50
C GLN A 9 51.82 4.99 4.06
N ARG A 10 53.14 5.24 3.89
CA ARG A 10 53.76 5.38 2.55
C ARG A 10 53.88 4.06 1.78
N ARG A 11 54.08 2.92 2.46
CA ARG A 11 54.06 1.59 1.83
C ARG A 11 52.64 1.21 1.41
N PHE A 12 51.66 1.53 2.26
CA PHE A 12 50.23 1.43 1.98
C PHE A 12 49.85 2.29 0.77
N ASP A 13 50.03 3.61 0.82
CA ASP A 13 49.77 4.58 -0.28
C ASP A 13 50.39 4.19 -1.63
N LYS A 14 51.51 3.47 -1.64
CA LYS A 14 52.13 2.98 -2.88
C LYS A 14 51.45 1.73 -3.44
N GLY A 15 51.06 0.76 -2.61
CA GLY A 15 50.34 -0.45 -3.04
C GLY A 15 48.84 -0.23 -3.29
N ILE A 16 48.28 0.81 -2.68
CA ILE A 16 46.84 1.13 -2.64
C ILE A 16 46.54 2.42 -3.43
N ARG A 17 47.45 2.81 -4.34
CA ARG A 17 47.30 4.02 -5.16
C ARG A 17 46.06 3.99 -6.08
N TRP A 18 45.64 2.80 -6.50
CA TRP A 18 44.41 2.55 -7.27
C TRP A 18 43.12 2.59 -6.44
N LEU A 19 43.27 2.60 -5.11
CA LEU A 19 42.20 2.65 -4.10
C LEU A 19 41.92 4.11 -3.68
N ARG A 20 42.84 5.03 -3.97
CA ARG A 20 42.66 6.48 -3.86
C ARG A 20 41.85 7.01 -5.05
N LEU A 21 40.69 6.40 -5.27
CA LEU A 21 39.60 6.99 -6.03
C LEU A 21 38.79 7.91 -5.10
N SER A 22 37.85 8.66 -5.68
CA SER A 22 36.99 9.64 -5.00
C SER A 22 36.43 9.15 -3.66
N GLU A 23 36.13 10.07 -2.72
CA GLU A 23 35.62 9.76 -1.38
C GLU A 23 34.33 8.91 -1.36
N GLY A 24 33.63 8.74 -2.49
CA GLY A 24 32.51 7.81 -2.65
C GLY A 24 32.85 6.38 -3.13
N GLU A 25 34.11 6.04 -3.44
CA GLU A 25 34.51 4.72 -3.97
C GLU A 25 35.41 3.89 -3.03
N GLN A 26 35.77 4.41 -1.86
CA GLN A 26 36.76 3.81 -0.94
C GLN A 26 36.36 2.47 -0.30
N VAL A 27 35.08 2.05 -0.40
CA VAL A 27 34.60 0.71 -0.01
C VAL A 27 34.08 -0.10 -1.21
N LYS A 28 33.85 0.54 -2.35
CA LYS A 28 33.28 -0.08 -3.56
C LYS A 28 34.19 -1.14 -4.17
N TRP A 29 35.50 -1.08 -3.90
CA TRP A 29 36.48 -2.10 -4.29
C TRP A 29 36.41 -3.37 -3.43
N LEU A 30 36.10 -3.29 -2.13
CA LEU A 30 35.84 -4.47 -1.27
C LEU A 30 34.60 -5.24 -1.76
N LEU A 31 33.65 -4.51 -2.34
CA LEU A 31 32.45 -5.05 -2.97
C LEU A 31 32.66 -5.47 -4.43
N ARG A 32 33.84 -5.29 -5.04
CA ARG A 32 34.09 -5.81 -6.40
C ARG A 32 33.98 -7.35 -6.41
N PRO A 33 33.21 -7.96 -7.33
CA PRO A 33 33.11 -9.41 -7.42
C PRO A 33 34.45 -10.13 -7.57
N SER A 34 35.42 -9.51 -8.26
CA SER A 34 36.79 -10.02 -8.43
C SER A 34 37.51 -10.20 -7.09
N LEU A 35 37.52 -9.15 -6.24
CA LEU A 35 38.16 -9.20 -4.93
C LEU A 35 37.50 -10.23 -4.00
N ARG A 36 36.17 -10.40 -4.09
CA ARG A 36 35.41 -11.42 -3.34
C ARG A 36 35.58 -12.85 -3.89
N ARG A 37 36.19 -13.01 -5.07
CA ARG A 37 36.67 -14.30 -5.59
C ARG A 37 38.11 -14.57 -5.15
N GLU A 38 38.95 -13.54 -5.08
CA GLU A 38 40.39 -13.63 -4.79
C GLU A 38 40.74 -13.66 -3.29
N LEU A 39 40.00 -12.98 -2.41
CA LEU A 39 40.31 -12.93 -0.97
C LEU A 39 39.36 -13.79 -0.11
N ARG A 40 39.32 -15.10 -0.37
CA ARG A 40 38.48 -16.02 0.40
C ARG A 40 39.25 -16.63 1.58
N PRO A 41 38.70 -16.63 2.80
CA PRO A 41 39.32 -17.33 3.92
C PRO A 41 39.22 -18.84 3.71
N VAL A 42 40.35 -19.52 3.75
CA VAL A 42 40.48 -20.98 3.61
C VAL A 42 40.79 -21.59 4.98
N SER A 43 40.10 -22.69 5.30
CA SER A 43 40.43 -23.51 6.46
C SER A 43 41.61 -24.44 6.15
N PHE A 44 42.64 -24.43 6.97
CA PHE A 44 43.82 -25.28 6.83
C PHE A 44 44.23 -25.93 8.15
N GLN A 45 45.00 -27.01 8.03
CA GLN A 45 45.61 -27.72 9.16
C GLN A 45 47.12 -27.64 9.02
N LEU A 46 47.81 -27.27 10.10
CA LEU A 46 49.27 -27.24 10.11
C LEU A 46 49.83 -28.68 10.15
N LYS A 47 50.76 -29.00 9.25
CA LYS A 47 51.56 -30.23 9.38
C LYS A 47 52.30 -30.21 10.72
N ARG A 48 52.37 -31.35 11.41
CA ARG A 48 53.08 -31.48 12.68
C ARG A 48 54.56 -31.18 12.47
N GLY A 49 55.07 -30.17 13.17
CA GLY A 49 56.48 -29.76 13.16
C GLY A 49 56.86 -29.12 14.50
N PRO A 50 58.16 -28.90 14.78
CA PRO A 50 58.63 -28.44 16.09
C PRO A 50 58.14 -27.04 16.49
N GLU A 51 57.75 -26.19 15.52
CA GLU A 51 57.13 -24.88 15.79
C GLU A 51 55.64 -24.95 16.12
N ALA A 52 54.99 -26.11 15.94
CA ALA A 52 53.58 -26.28 16.23
C ALA A 52 53.34 -26.37 17.76
N LYS A 53 53.24 -25.21 18.41
CA LYS A 53 52.67 -25.06 19.75
C LYS A 53 51.17 -25.41 19.73
N CYS A 54 50.88 -26.70 19.63
CA CYS A 54 49.55 -27.28 19.66
C CYS A 54 49.58 -28.44 20.66
N PRO A 55 48.86 -28.33 21.80
CA PRO A 55 48.73 -29.44 22.75
C PRO A 55 48.17 -30.69 22.05
N LYS A 56 48.59 -31.88 22.50
CA LYS A 56 48.27 -33.19 21.86
C LYS A 56 46.78 -33.45 21.61
N THR A 57 45.88 -32.74 22.30
CA THR A 57 44.45 -33.08 22.41
C THR A 57 43.52 -32.14 21.63
N MET A 58 44.02 -31.22 20.80
CA MET A 58 43.15 -30.22 20.16
C MET A 58 43.58 -29.87 18.72
N MET A 59 42.98 -30.57 17.74
CA MET A 59 43.05 -30.20 16.31
C MET A 59 42.16 -28.99 16.05
N TYR A 60 42.65 -27.79 16.36
CA TYR A 60 41.98 -26.55 15.98
C TYR A 60 42.07 -26.32 14.47
N LEU A 61 40.91 -26.33 13.81
CA LEU A 61 40.75 -25.83 12.45
C LEU A 61 41.18 -24.35 12.41
N LYS A 62 42.16 -23.98 11.59
CA LYS A 62 42.61 -22.59 11.46
C LYS A 62 42.13 -21.98 10.15
N PHE A 63 41.70 -20.74 10.19
CA PHE A 63 41.36 -19.95 9.01
C PHE A 63 42.50 -18.99 8.66
N GLY A 64 42.71 -18.76 7.37
CA GLY A 64 43.65 -17.78 6.85
C GLY A 64 43.48 -17.61 5.35
N PHE A 65 44.44 -16.98 4.70
CA PHE A 65 44.40 -16.69 3.27
C PHE A 65 45.59 -17.34 2.56
N ILE A 66 45.39 -17.71 1.28
CA ILE A 66 46.46 -18.27 0.46
C ILE A 66 47.46 -17.15 0.13
N ALA A 67 48.76 -17.43 0.30
CA ALA A 67 49.81 -16.42 0.13
C ALA A 67 49.86 -15.89 -1.32
N GLN A 68 49.65 -16.76 -2.31
CA GLN A 68 49.62 -16.43 -3.74
C GLN A 68 48.45 -15.48 -4.10
N GLU A 69 47.29 -15.65 -3.46
CA GLU A 69 46.12 -14.77 -3.64
C GLU A 69 46.35 -13.42 -2.96
N LEU A 70 46.89 -13.42 -1.74
CA LEU A 70 47.29 -12.21 -1.03
C LEU A 70 48.38 -11.42 -1.76
N GLU A 71 49.27 -12.08 -2.48
CA GLU A 71 50.35 -11.42 -3.23
C GLU A 71 49.83 -10.63 -4.43
N ALA A 72 48.76 -11.11 -5.08
CA ALA A 72 48.12 -10.41 -6.19
C ALA A 72 47.47 -9.08 -5.76
N VAL A 73 46.90 -9.02 -4.56
CA VAL A 73 46.23 -7.82 -4.01
C VAL A 73 47.17 -6.96 -3.16
N PHE A 74 48.01 -7.58 -2.35
CA PHE A 74 48.89 -6.97 -1.35
C PHE A 74 50.32 -7.55 -1.43
N PRO A 75 51.09 -7.27 -2.50
CA PRO A 75 52.42 -7.86 -2.71
C PRO A 75 53.41 -7.57 -1.58
N ASN A 76 53.28 -6.42 -0.90
CA ASN A 76 54.13 -6.05 0.25
C ASN A 76 53.88 -6.89 1.52
N LEU A 77 52.80 -7.68 1.55
CA LEU A 77 52.37 -8.46 2.71
C LEU A 77 52.90 -9.91 2.67
N VAL A 78 53.40 -10.36 1.51
CA VAL A 78 53.89 -11.71 1.29
C VAL A 78 55.41 -11.68 1.19
N ARG A 79 56.08 -12.64 1.82
CA ARG A 79 57.54 -12.78 1.83
C ARG A 79 57.91 -14.18 1.40
N THR A 80 58.87 -14.31 0.50
CA THR A 80 59.47 -15.59 0.11
C THR A 80 60.49 -16.03 1.17
N VAL A 81 60.33 -17.22 1.72
CA VAL A 81 61.22 -17.82 2.73
C VAL A 81 61.78 -19.13 2.17
N GLY A 82 63.09 -19.20 2.00
CA GLY A 82 63.78 -20.38 1.47
C GLY A 82 63.35 -20.75 0.05
N ASP A 83 63.37 -22.06 -0.26
CA ASP A 83 63.07 -22.63 -1.57
C ASP A 83 61.61 -22.40 -1.98
N ASN A 84 61.36 -21.24 -2.62
CA ASN A 84 60.09 -20.82 -3.23
C ASN A 84 58.84 -20.80 -2.33
N THR A 85 58.99 -20.98 -1.01
CA THR A 85 57.84 -20.99 -0.09
C THR A 85 57.38 -19.55 0.22
N LYS A 86 56.13 -19.23 -0.11
CA LYS A 86 55.53 -17.90 0.16
C LYS A 86 54.83 -17.89 1.51
N ALA A 87 55.20 -16.96 2.38
CA ALA A 87 54.67 -16.80 3.73
C ALA A 87 54.01 -15.42 3.91
N VAL A 88 52.90 -15.37 4.64
CA VAL A 88 52.18 -14.13 4.94
C VAL A 88 52.78 -13.45 6.17
N ALA A 89 53.13 -12.16 6.06
CA ALA A 89 53.62 -11.37 7.18
C ALA A 89 52.46 -10.96 8.11
N SER A 90 52.03 -11.88 8.99
CA SER A 90 50.87 -11.68 9.87
C SER A 90 50.90 -10.39 10.70
N GLN A 91 52.08 -9.92 11.10
CA GLN A 91 52.23 -8.64 11.82
C GLN A 91 51.83 -7.43 10.96
N ASP A 92 52.22 -7.43 9.69
CA ASP A 92 51.86 -6.37 8.73
C ASP A 92 50.37 -6.48 8.34
N LEU A 93 49.79 -7.69 8.32
CA LEU A 93 48.35 -7.92 8.05
C LEU A 93 47.48 -7.30 9.16
N ILE A 94 47.86 -7.48 10.43
CA ILE A 94 47.13 -6.90 11.57
C ILE A 94 47.11 -5.36 11.47
N ALA A 95 48.21 -4.74 11.05
CA ALA A 95 48.27 -3.30 10.84
C ALA A 95 47.33 -2.83 9.70
N VAL A 96 47.28 -3.58 8.58
CA VAL A 96 46.36 -3.31 7.47
C VAL A 96 44.90 -3.46 7.90
N LEU A 97 44.54 -4.54 8.59
CA LEU A 97 43.17 -4.78 9.07
C LEU A 97 42.72 -3.73 10.09
N THR A 98 43.61 -3.33 11.00
CA THR A 98 43.30 -2.31 12.01
C THR A 98 43.08 -0.93 11.37
N LEU A 99 43.86 -0.57 10.35
CA LEU A 99 43.68 0.68 9.61
C LEU A 99 42.39 0.66 8.76
N ALA A 100 42.08 -0.46 8.10
CA ALA A 100 40.84 -0.63 7.36
C ALA A 100 39.61 -0.53 8.28
N PHE A 101 39.68 -1.13 9.47
CA PHE A 101 38.62 -1.03 10.48
C PHE A 101 38.44 0.41 10.99
N GLN A 102 39.54 1.15 11.22
CA GLN A 102 39.48 2.57 11.60
C GLN A 102 38.82 3.45 10.51
N ASN A 103 39.10 3.18 9.23
CA ASN A 103 38.46 3.89 8.13
C ASN A 103 36.95 3.58 8.04
N LEU A 104 36.57 2.30 8.13
CA LEU A 104 35.16 1.88 8.13
C LEU A 104 34.39 2.48 9.32
N GLN A 105 35.02 2.54 10.50
CA GLN A 105 34.42 3.16 11.68
C GLN A 105 34.22 4.67 11.48
N LYS A 106 35.17 5.37 10.85
CA LYS A 106 35.02 6.79 10.51
C LYS A 106 33.88 7.02 9.50
N GLU A 107 33.80 6.24 8.42
CA GLU A 107 32.70 6.34 7.45
C GLU A 107 31.35 6.08 8.13
N HIS A 108 31.25 5.05 8.99
CA HIS A 108 30.04 4.77 9.76
C HIS A 108 29.63 5.95 10.66
N ASP A 109 30.57 6.58 11.34
CA ASP A 109 30.31 7.77 12.16
C ASP A 109 29.90 8.99 11.33
N ASP A 110 30.42 9.14 10.10
CA ASP A 110 30.03 10.20 9.17
C ASP A 110 28.61 9.95 8.60
N TYR A 111 28.27 8.73 8.16
CA TYR A 111 26.89 8.35 7.78
C TYR A 111 25.90 8.56 8.92
N LYS A 112 26.29 8.21 10.16
CA LYS A 112 25.46 8.40 11.35
C LYS A 112 25.12 9.88 11.60
N LYS A 113 26.05 10.82 11.31
CA LYS A 113 25.76 12.26 11.36
C LYS A 113 24.73 12.66 10.31
N THR A 114 24.91 12.23 9.07
CA THR A 114 23.96 12.52 7.97
C THR A 114 22.54 12.05 8.30
N VAL A 115 22.39 10.85 8.87
CA VAL A 115 21.07 10.32 9.30
C VAL A 115 20.48 11.16 10.44
N LEU A 116 21.29 11.58 11.43
CA LEU A 116 20.82 12.44 12.52
C LEU A 116 20.39 13.84 12.03
N ASP A 117 21.09 14.41 11.04
CA ASP A 117 20.73 15.69 10.46
C ASP A 117 19.44 15.60 9.61
N GLN A 118 19.28 14.54 8.82
CA GLN A 118 18.01 14.24 8.13
C GLN A 118 16.84 14.06 9.10
N GLN A 119 17.06 13.40 10.25
CA GLN A 119 16.03 13.27 11.29
C GLN A 119 15.64 14.64 11.88
N ARG A 120 16.61 15.53 12.15
CA ARG A 120 16.34 16.91 12.61
C ARG A 120 15.54 17.71 11.58
N GLU A 121 15.85 17.59 10.30
CA GLU A 121 15.11 18.23 9.21
C GLU A 121 13.66 17.74 9.16
N LEU A 122 13.43 16.42 9.20
CA LEU A 122 12.09 15.83 9.24
C LEU A 122 11.28 16.31 10.46
N GLU A 123 11.88 16.35 11.65
CA GLU A 123 11.21 16.93 12.82
C GLU A 123 10.91 18.43 12.64
N SER A 124 11.79 19.19 11.98
CA SER A 124 11.57 20.61 11.72
C SER A 124 10.38 20.83 10.76
N LEU A 125 10.23 19.97 9.76
CA LEU A 125 9.10 19.97 8.82
C LEU A 125 7.81 19.54 9.51
N LYS A 126 7.85 18.50 10.35
CA LYS A 126 6.70 18.09 11.17
C LYS A 126 6.23 19.24 12.07
N ARG A 127 7.15 19.87 12.82
CA ARG A 127 6.86 21.05 13.65
C ARG A 127 6.31 22.24 12.83
N ARG A 128 6.61 22.36 11.53
CA ARG A 128 6.00 23.37 10.64
C ARG A 128 4.58 23.00 10.24
N LEU A 129 4.31 21.73 9.92
CA LEU A 129 2.97 21.22 9.63
C LEU A 129 2.04 21.38 10.85
N ASP A 130 2.49 20.97 12.04
CA ASP A 130 1.73 21.11 13.30
C ASP A 130 1.28 22.56 13.55
N ARG A 131 2.15 23.54 13.24
CA ARG A 131 1.81 24.98 13.34
C ARG A 131 0.76 25.42 12.32
N LEU A 132 0.84 24.93 11.07
CA LEU A 132 -0.16 25.24 10.04
C LEU A 132 -1.52 24.62 10.38
N GLU A 133 -1.54 23.39 10.89
CA GLU A 133 -2.75 22.77 11.41
C GLU A 133 -3.35 23.54 12.57
N ALA A 134 -2.54 24.01 13.52
CA ALA A 134 -3.01 24.82 14.64
C ALA A 134 -3.65 26.14 14.17
N VAL A 135 -3.03 26.82 13.19
CA VAL A 135 -3.59 28.02 12.57
C VAL A 135 -4.89 27.71 11.82
N HIS A 136 -4.98 26.58 11.11
CA HIS A 136 -6.20 26.18 10.41
C HIS A 136 -7.34 25.86 11.39
N LYS A 137 -7.06 25.07 12.44
CA LYS A 137 -8.00 24.77 13.54
C LYS A 137 -8.46 26.04 14.25
N HIS A 138 -7.56 26.99 14.52
CA HIS A 138 -7.91 28.28 15.12
C HIS A 138 -8.78 29.14 14.20
N LYS A 139 -8.46 29.25 12.91
CA LYS A 139 -9.31 29.97 11.93
C LYS A 139 -10.70 29.34 11.81
N HIS A 140 -10.78 28.02 11.77
CA HIS A 140 -12.04 27.27 11.74
C HIS A 140 -12.87 27.54 12.99
N TRP A 141 -12.27 27.39 14.18
CA TRP A 141 -12.91 27.68 15.47
C TRP A 141 -13.43 29.12 15.54
N SER A 142 -12.61 30.10 15.18
CA SER A 142 -13.01 31.51 15.17
C SER A 142 -14.15 31.79 14.18
N ARG A 143 -14.20 31.10 13.04
CA ARG A 143 -15.32 31.22 12.08
C ARG A 143 -16.60 30.61 12.63
N CYS A 144 -16.54 29.45 13.27
CA CYS A 144 -17.68 28.84 13.97
C CYS A 144 -18.19 29.74 15.11
N MET A 145 -17.29 30.25 15.96
CA MET A 145 -17.64 31.15 17.08
C MET A 145 -18.23 32.49 16.62
N ALA A 146 -17.83 33.01 15.45
CA ALA A 146 -18.45 34.19 14.86
C ALA A 146 -19.89 33.91 14.38
N LEU A 147 -20.11 32.74 13.78
CA LEU A 147 -21.44 32.30 13.33
C LEU A 147 -22.40 32.08 14.51
N THR A 148 -21.97 31.38 15.58
CA THR A 148 -22.82 31.23 16.78
C THR A 148 -23.07 32.55 17.48
N ARG A 149 -22.10 33.47 17.55
CA ARG A 149 -22.32 34.82 18.10
C ARG A 149 -23.32 35.62 17.27
N SER A 150 -23.27 35.52 15.94
CA SER A 150 -24.25 36.16 15.06
C SER A 150 -25.64 35.59 15.27
N ALA A 151 -25.78 34.26 15.38
CA ALA A 151 -27.05 33.59 15.62
C ALA A 151 -27.65 33.94 17.00
N MET A 152 -26.83 34.04 18.04
CA MET A 152 -27.27 34.51 19.37
C MET A 152 -27.76 35.96 19.32
N ALA A 153 -27.03 36.85 18.64
CA ALA A 153 -27.43 38.25 18.46
C ALA A 153 -28.70 38.41 17.60
N GLU A 154 -28.99 37.47 16.70
CA GLU A 154 -30.24 37.38 15.94
C GLU A 154 -31.43 37.01 16.86
N LEU A 155 -31.21 36.09 17.83
CA LEU A 155 -32.19 35.70 18.84
C LEU A 155 -32.48 36.80 19.87
N GLU A 156 -31.47 37.61 20.22
CA GLU A 156 -31.60 38.71 21.19
C GLU A 156 -32.24 39.98 20.60
N ARG A 157 -32.50 40.07 19.28
CA ARG A 157 -33.26 41.20 18.75
C ARG A 157 -34.69 41.16 19.29
N PRO A 158 -35.17 42.21 19.98
CA PRO A 158 -36.55 42.23 20.45
C PRO A 158 -37.51 42.17 19.25
N ARG A 159 -38.39 41.16 19.25
CA ARG A 159 -39.53 41.11 18.32
C ARG A 159 -40.34 42.39 18.51
N ALA A 160 -40.29 43.27 17.52
CA ALA A 160 -41.10 44.49 17.53
C ALA A 160 -42.59 44.09 17.56
N VAL A 161 -43.24 44.32 18.70
CA VAL A 161 -44.67 44.10 18.88
C VAL A 161 -45.40 45.15 18.07
N ALA A 162 -46.02 44.74 16.97
CA ALA A 162 -46.89 45.61 16.18
C ALA A 162 -48.13 45.97 17.01
N ALA A 163 -48.21 47.21 17.49
CA ALA A 163 -49.41 47.76 18.10
C ALA A 163 -50.42 48.15 17.00
N PRO A 164 -51.74 47.95 17.21
CA PRO A 164 -52.74 48.22 16.18
C PRO A 164 -53.23 49.67 16.24
N THR A 165 -53.04 50.44 15.18
CA THR A 165 -53.68 51.76 15.01
C THR A 165 -54.09 52.04 13.57
N GLY A 166 -55.40 52.21 13.36
CA GLY A 166 -55.94 53.33 12.58
C GLY A 166 -55.81 53.30 11.05
N TYR A 167 -56.96 53.23 10.38
CA TYR A 167 -57.22 53.72 9.02
C TYR A 167 -56.50 55.04 8.67
N THR A 168 -55.87 55.09 7.49
CA THR A 168 -56.10 56.11 6.44
C THR A 168 -55.60 55.60 5.08
N SER A 169 -56.20 56.08 3.99
CA SER A 169 -55.91 55.68 2.60
C SER A 169 -55.10 56.74 1.85
N ALA A 170 -54.19 56.33 0.96
CA ALA A 170 -53.87 56.99 -0.33
C ALA A 170 -52.83 56.17 -1.15
N GLU A 171 -52.76 56.48 -2.46
CA GLU A 171 -51.80 55.98 -3.49
C GLU A 171 -50.30 56.22 -3.13
N GLU A 172 -49.27 55.65 -3.78
CA GLU A 172 -48.99 55.52 -5.22
C GLU A 172 -47.92 54.43 -5.54
N ALA A 173 -47.36 54.36 -6.77
CA ALA A 173 -46.82 53.11 -7.36
C ALA A 173 -45.31 53.07 -7.74
N VAL A 174 -44.66 51.88 -7.56
CA VAL A 174 -43.65 51.20 -8.46
C VAL A 174 -42.26 51.90 -8.69
N PRO A 175 -41.09 51.27 -9.08
CA PRO A 175 -40.67 49.85 -9.30
C PRO A 175 -39.37 49.31 -8.60
N ILE A 176 -39.27 47.97 -8.52
CA ILE A 176 -38.16 46.99 -8.84
C ILE A 176 -36.78 47.59 -9.28
N PRO A 177 -35.57 47.14 -8.78
CA PRO A 177 -35.03 45.80 -9.09
C PRO A 177 -34.02 45.03 -8.14
N ALA A 178 -34.10 43.70 -8.27
CA ALA A 178 -33.06 42.65 -8.31
C ALA A 178 -31.95 42.49 -7.24
N ALA A 179 -31.87 41.28 -6.63
CA ALA A 179 -30.69 40.38 -6.70
C ALA A 179 -30.91 39.02 -5.97
N ASP A 180 -30.84 37.93 -6.74
CA ASP A 180 -30.08 36.67 -6.53
C ASP A 180 -30.05 35.79 -5.24
N VAL A 181 -30.14 34.47 -5.52
CA VAL A 181 -29.42 33.32 -4.92
C VAL A 181 -29.92 32.64 -3.62
N ALA A 182 -30.66 31.54 -3.84
CA ALA A 182 -30.47 30.15 -3.38
C ALA A 182 -30.18 29.76 -1.89
N SER A 183 -31.18 29.08 -1.33
CA SER A 183 -31.12 27.67 -0.83
C SER A 183 -30.12 27.19 0.26
N ALA A 184 -30.69 27.04 1.47
CA ALA A 184 -30.77 25.77 2.24
C ALA A 184 -29.50 25.25 3.01
N PRO A 185 -29.49 24.02 3.60
CA PRO A 185 -29.65 23.77 5.06
C PRO A 185 -28.39 23.04 5.64
N PRO A 186 -28.34 22.32 6.81
CA PRO A 186 -29.35 21.87 7.80
C PRO A 186 -28.98 22.28 9.28
N ALA A 187 -29.40 21.70 10.42
CA ALA A 187 -29.97 20.37 10.74
C ALA A 187 -30.86 20.31 12.03
N GLU A 188 -30.81 19.18 12.74
CA GLU A 188 -31.72 18.68 13.79
C GLU A 188 -31.30 18.99 15.24
N GLU A 189 -32.26 19.13 16.17
CA GLU A 189 -32.16 18.55 17.52
C GLU A 189 -33.56 18.23 18.12
N VAL A 190 -33.59 17.56 19.27
CA VAL A 190 -34.65 16.62 19.72
C VAL A 190 -35.45 17.12 20.96
N ALA A 191 -36.63 16.52 21.20
CA ALA A 191 -37.50 16.63 22.40
C ALA A 191 -38.35 17.93 22.52
N SER A 192 -39.52 17.96 23.19
CA SER A 192 -40.43 16.95 23.78
C SER A 192 -41.85 17.55 23.97
N ALA A 193 -42.87 16.71 24.16
CA ALA A 193 -44.20 17.10 24.66
C ALA A 193 -44.29 16.87 26.20
N PRO A 194 -45.38 17.20 26.96
CA PRO A 194 -46.75 17.66 26.59
C PRO A 194 -47.27 18.81 27.54
N PRO A 195 -48.55 18.89 27.97
CA PRO A 195 -49.82 19.16 27.25
C PRO A 195 -50.60 20.39 27.78
N SER A 196 -51.57 20.94 27.01
CA SER A 196 -52.90 21.36 27.56
C SER A 196 -53.91 21.94 26.53
N ALA A 197 -55.05 21.25 26.40
CA ALA A 197 -56.44 21.76 26.26
C ALA A 197 -56.92 22.62 25.03
N PRO A 198 -58.25 22.60 24.71
CA PRO A 198 -58.85 23.03 23.43
C PRO A 198 -59.49 24.47 23.53
N PRO A 199 -60.23 25.08 22.55
CA PRO A 199 -61.19 24.48 21.59
C PRO A 199 -61.30 25.17 20.20
N ALA A 200 -62.49 25.03 19.58
CA ALA A 200 -63.03 25.69 18.38
C ALA A 200 -62.97 24.91 17.06
N GLU A 201 -64.00 24.08 16.90
CA GLU A 201 -64.60 23.59 15.66
C GLU A 201 -64.68 24.67 14.57
N ALA A 202 -64.04 24.43 13.42
CA ALA A 202 -64.14 25.27 12.23
C ALA A 202 -64.15 24.40 10.96
N THR A 203 -65.20 24.54 10.17
CA THR A 203 -65.53 23.65 9.04
C THR A 203 -64.55 23.81 7.88
N ALA A 204 -63.81 22.74 7.54
CA ALA A 204 -62.91 22.74 6.38
C ALA A 204 -63.67 22.45 5.06
N PRO A 205 -63.43 23.20 3.98
CA PRO A 205 -63.95 22.85 2.64
C PRO A 205 -63.27 21.58 2.11
N PRO A 206 -63.91 20.82 1.19
CA PRO A 206 -63.44 19.50 0.79
C PRO A 206 -62.11 19.57 0.04
N ALA A 207 -61.08 18.96 0.63
CA ALA A 207 -59.78 18.80 -0.01
C ALA A 207 -59.91 17.97 -1.29
N ALA A 208 -59.24 18.42 -2.36
CA ALA A 208 -59.22 17.72 -3.65
C ALA A 208 -58.78 16.25 -3.49
N PRO A 209 -59.32 15.32 -4.30
CA PRO A 209 -59.02 13.91 -4.17
C PRO A 209 -57.54 13.66 -4.44
N LYS A 210 -56.78 13.33 -3.39
CA LYS A 210 -55.44 12.75 -3.54
C LYS A 210 -55.61 11.49 -4.39
N ARG A 211 -55.01 11.47 -5.60
CA ARG A 211 -54.93 10.27 -6.43
C ARG A 211 -54.14 9.21 -5.68
N GLY A 212 -54.84 8.41 -4.87
CA GLY A 212 -54.33 7.17 -4.31
C GLY A 212 -54.18 6.16 -5.43
N THR A 213 -53.08 6.25 -6.19
CA THR A 213 -52.65 5.18 -7.08
C THR A 213 -52.31 3.98 -6.20
N ALA A 214 -53.28 3.09 -6.04
CA ALA A 214 -53.11 1.82 -5.34
C ALA A 214 -52.32 0.86 -6.24
N LEU A 215 -51.07 1.22 -6.51
CA LEU A 215 -50.10 0.44 -7.29
C LEU A 215 -50.09 -1.00 -6.80
N SER A 216 -49.89 -1.96 -7.69
CA SER A 216 -49.71 -3.37 -7.35
C SER A 216 -48.50 -3.54 -6.39
N ARG A 217 -48.46 -4.65 -5.65
CA ARG A 217 -47.29 -5.01 -4.83
C ARG A 217 -46.02 -5.13 -5.69
N GLU A 218 -46.18 -5.50 -6.95
CA GLU A 218 -45.09 -5.64 -7.94
C GLU A 218 -44.64 -4.27 -8.46
N GLU A 219 -45.58 -3.46 -8.96
CA GLU A 219 -45.33 -2.06 -9.37
C GLU A 219 -44.63 -1.23 -8.27
N ARG A 220 -45.01 -1.40 -6.99
CA ARG A 220 -44.32 -0.75 -5.87
C ARG A 220 -42.86 -1.22 -5.69
N ARG A 221 -42.57 -2.50 -5.93
CA ARG A 221 -41.20 -3.03 -5.88
C ARG A 221 -40.37 -2.51 -7.05
N GLU A 222 -40.96 -2.39 -8.22
CA GLU A 222 -40.31 -1.84 -9.41
C GLU A 222 -39.98 -0.36 -9.24
N ALA A 223 -40.95 0.44 -8.79
CA ALA A 223 -40.74 1.84 -8.46
C ALA A 223 -39.63 2.02 -7.39
N ALA A 224 -39.56 1.12 -6.38
CA ALA A 224 -38.49 1.14 -5.39
C ALA A 224 -37.11 0.81 -5.98
N MET A 225 -37.00 -0.16 -6.90
CA MET A 225 -35.74 -0.48 -7.58
C MET A 225 -35.25 0.67 -8.49
N PHE A 226 -36.16 1.35 -9.19
CA PHE A 226 -35.82 2.53 -9.99
C PHE A 226 -35.45 3.74 -9.13
N ALA A 227 -36.12 3.94 -7.98
CA ALA A 227 -35.77 4.98 -7.01
C ALA A 227 -34.37 4.73 -6.39
N GLU A 228 -34.01 3.49 -6.11
CA GLU A 228 -32.68 3.13 -5.59
C GLU A 228 -31.59 3.36 -6.65
N LEU A 229 -31.85 3.01 -7.92
CA LEU A 229 -30.96 3.30 -9.04
C LEU A 229 -30.72 4.82 -9.19
N TYR A 230 -31.78 5.62 -9.14
CA TYR A 230 -31.72 7.08 -9.16
C TYR A 230 -30.89 7.62 -7.98
N SER A 231 -31.14 7.12 -6.76
CA SER A 231 -30.43 7.50 -5.53
C SER A 231 -28.92 7.27 -5.65
N ILE A 232 -28.50 6.08 -6.09
CA ILE A 232 -27.09 5.73 -6.24
C ILE A 232 -26.39 6.57 -7.32
N MET A 233 -27.07 6.88 -8.43
CA MET A 233 -26.50 7.76 -9.47
C MET A 233 -26.25 9.17 -8.94
N VAL A 234 -27.23 9.80 -8.30
CA VAL A 234 -27.11 11.15 -7.73
C VAL A 234 -26.11 11.18 -6.58
N ALA A 235 -26.09 10.18 -5.70
CA ALA A 235 -25.11 10.06 -4.63
C ALA A 235 -23.67 9.91 -5.17
N THR A 236 -23.48 9.15 -6.25
CA THR A 236 -22.16 9.00 -6.89
C THR A 236 -21.69 10.31 -7.53
N GLU A 237 -22.57 11.05 -8.20
CA GLU A 237 -22.25 12.37 -8.78
C GLU A 237 -21.78 13.36 -7.69
N HIS A 238 -22.50 13.42 -6.56
CA HIS A 238 -22.11 14.26 -5.43
C HIS A 238 -20.80 13.79 -4.76
N LEU A 239 -20.55 12.49 -4.67
CA LEU A 239 -19.30 11.93 -4.14
C LEU A 239 -18.10 12.29 -5.03
N GLU A 240 -18.20 12.12 -6.35
CA GLU A 240 -17.15 12.51 -7.29
C GLU A 240 -16.92 14.03 -7.26
N ALA A 241 -17.99 14.84 -7.23
CA ALA A 241 -17.88 16.29 -7.13
C ALA A 241 -17.24 16.76 -5.80
N ALA A 242 -17.54 16.09 -4.68
CA ALA A 242 -16.90 16.38 -3.40
C ALA A 242 -15.43 15.96 -3.37
N PHE A 243 -15.08 14.84 -4.03
CA PHE A 243 -13.71 14.38 -4.20
C PHE A 243 -12.87 15.35 -5.05
N VAL A 244 -13.40 15.82 -6.20
CA VAL A 244 -12.74 16.83 -7.05
C VAL A 244 -12.52 18.15 -6.32
N ARG A 245 -13.40 18.51 -5.38
CA ARG A 245 -13.24 19.69 -4.49
C ARG A 245 -12.27 19.46 -3.32
N GLY A 246 -11.73 18.26 -3.14
CA GLY A 246 -10.83 17.90 -2.04
C GLY A 246 -11.53 17.85 -0.66
N ALA A 247 -12.85 17.70 -0.62
CA ALA A 247 -13.63 17.70 0.63
C ALA A 247 -13.66 16.34 1.35
N VAL A 248 -13.22 15.27 0.67
CA VAL A 248 -13.23 13.88 1.18
C VAL A 248 -11.82 13.30 1.07
N SER A 249 -11.40 12.49 2.05
CA SER A 249 -10.10 11.82 2.00
C SER A 249 -10.09 10.72 0.92
N ASN A 250 -8.91 10.42 0.35
CA ASN A 250 -8.78 9.34 -0.65
C ASN A 250 -9.30 7.99 -0.13
N GLN A 251 -9.06 7.67 1.14
CA GLN A 251 -9.46 6.38 1.73
C GLN A 251 -10.98 6.29 1.95
N ASP A 252 -11.62 7.37 2.39
CA ASP A 252 -13.06 7.40 2.61
C ASP A 252 -13.82 7.44 1.28
N TYR A 253 -13.29 8.17 0.29
CA TYR A 253 -13.79 8.15 -1.08
C TYR A 253 -13.71 6.74 -1.69
N GLU A 254 -12.56 6.05 -1.61
CA GLU A 254 -12.40 4.68 -2.13
C GLU A 254 -13.41 3.71 -1.52
N ARG A 255 -13.56 3.75 -0.19
CA ARG A 255 -14.47 2.87 0.54
C ARG A 255 -15.91 3.09 0.11
N THR A 256 -16.35 4.35 0.06
CA THR A 256 -17.73 4.73 -0.25
C THR A 256 -18.05 4.49 -1.74
N CYS A 257 -17.15 4.86 -2.64
CA CYS A 257 -17.29 4.63 -4.08
C CYS A 257 -17.33 3.12 -4.40
N THR A 258 -16.51 2.29 -3.75
CA THR A 258 -16.54 0.82 -3.93
C THR A 258 -17.86 0.21 -3.45
N GLN A 259 -18.43 0.71 -2.35
CA GLN A 259 -19.74 0.28 -1.86
C GLN A 259 -20.86 0.63 -2.84
N LEU A 260 -20.92 1.89 -3.30
CA LEU A 260 -21.90 2.36 -4.30
C LEU A 260 -21.78 1.59 -5.62
N LEU A 261 -20.55 1.34 -6.10
CA LEU A 261 -20.29 0.51 -7.29
C LEU A 261 -20.80 -0.93 -7.13
N THR A 262 -20.71 -1.51 -5.93
CA THR A 262 -21.18 -2.87 -5.66
C THR A 262 -22.71 -2.93 -5.63
N GLN A 263 -23.35 -1.95 -5.00
CA GLN A 263 -24.81 -1.78 -4.97
C GLN A 263 -25.36 -1.57 -6.40
N PHE A 264 -24.74 -0.66 -7.16
CA PHE A 264 -25.08 -0.40 -8.56
C PHE A 264 -24.97 -1.65 -9.44
N LYS A 265 -23.88 -2.42 -9.35
CA LYS A 265 -23.71 -3.67 -10.12
C LYS A 265 -24.79 -4.70 -9.77
N THR A 266 -25.13 -4.83 -8.50
CA THR A 266 -26.17 -5.76 -8.00
C THR A 266 -27.57 -5.36 -8.52
N LEU A 267 -27.91 -4.07 -8.46
CA LEU A 267 -29.18 -3.56 -9.00
C LEU A 267 -29.23 -3.65 -10.53
N LYS A 268 -28.12 -3.38 -11.23
CA LYS A 268 -28.00 -3.54 -12.69
C LYS A 268 -28.26 -4.98 -13.13
N THR A 269 -27.81 -5.98 -12.37
CA THR A 269 -28.15 -7.38 -12.66
C THR A 269 -29.64 -7.70 -12.43
N GLY A 270 -30.27 -7.09 -11.42
CA GLY A 270 -31.71 -7.26 -11.16
C GLY A 270 -32.64 -6.50 -12.12
N LEU A 271 -32.16 -5.40 -12.72
CA LEU A 271 -32.90 -4.56 -13.67
C LEU A 271 -32.63 -4.89 -15.15
N LYS A 272 -31.74 -5.86 -15.43
CA LYS A 272 -31.28 -6.21 -16.79
C LYS A 272 -32.42 -6.51 -17.78
N ASP A 273 -33.51 -7.10 -17.29
CA ASP A 273 -34.67 -7.51 -18.10
C ASP A 273 -35.65 -6.35 -18.40
N LYS A 274 -35.53 -5.22 -17.67
CA LYS A 274 -36.48 -4.09 -17.73
C LYS A 274 -35.85 -2.77 -18.19
N CYS A 275 -34.57 -2.57 -17.94
CA CYS A 275 -33.81 -1.41 -18.40
C CYS A 275 -32.44 -1.85 -18.95
N PRO A 276 -32.35 -2.20 -20.25
CA PRO A 276 -31.08 -2.57 -20.87
C PRO A 276 -30.06 -1.41 -20.87
N ASP A 277 -30.52 -0.19 -21.16
CA ASP A 277 -29.69 0.99 -21.32
C ASP A 277 -29.92 2.03 -20.21
N ILE A 278 -29.01 2.04 -19.23
CA ILE A 278 -29.02 2.98 -18.10
C ILE A 278 -28.85 4.44 -18.58
N ARG A 279 -28.19 4.67 -19.73
CA ARG A 279 -28.09 6.00 -20.37
C ARG A 279 -29.43 6.50 -20.89
N ALA A 280 -30.33 5.61 -21.32
CA ALA A 280 -31.69 5.99 -21.73
C ALA A 280 -32.51 6.41 -20.51
N PHE A 281 -32.46 5.62 -19.42
CA PHE A 281 -33.08 5.94 -18.13
C PHE A 281 -32.61 7.29 -17.56
N ALA A 282 -31.30 7.57 -17.64
CA ALA A 282 -30.74 8.86 -17.21
C ALA A 282 -31.36 10.05 -17.97
N LYS A 283 -31.49 9.92 -19.29
CA LYS A 283 -32.10 10.94 -20.16
C LYS A 283 -33.61 11.08 -19.93
N GLU A 284 -34.32 9.97 -19.72
CA GLU A 284 -35.77 9.96 -19.46
C GLU A 284 -36.13 10.63 -18.12
N HIS A 285 -35.34 10.39 -17.08
CA HIS A 285 -35.51 11.02 -15.76
C HIS A 285 -34.82 12.39 -15.62
N GLY A 286 -34.20 12.92 -16.69
CA GLY A 286 -33.54 14.23 -16.67
C GLY A 286 -32.30 14.31 -15.78
N MET A 287 -31.66 13.17 -15.47
CA MET A 287 -30.45 13.11 -14.67
C MET A 287 -29.25 13.61 -15.49
N ASN A 288 -28.64 14.71 -15.07
CA ASN A 288 -27.40 15.23 -15.64
C ASN A 288 -26.22 14.87 -14.72
N CYS A 289 -25.72 13.64 -14.82
CA CYS A 289 -24.69 13.08 -13.93
C CYS A 289 -23.46 12.58 -14.71
N PRO A 290 -22.69 13.47 -15.35
CA PRO A 290 -21.59 13.09 -16.24
C PRO A 290 -20.42 12.40 -15.50
N LEU A 291 -20.18 12.73 -14.22
CA LEU A 291 -19.12 12.10 -13.42
C LEU A 291 -19.54 10.69 -12.99
N ALA A 292 -20.80 10.53 -12.57
CA ALA A 292 -21.36 9.23 -12.23
C ALA A 292 -21.44 8.31 -13.44
N GLU A 293 -21.78 8.80 -14.64
CA GLU A 293 -21.78 7.98 -15.86
C GLU A 293 -20.37 7.46 -16.20
N ALA A 294 -19.35 8.32 -16.19
CA ALA A 294 -17.96 7.92 -16.41
C ALA A 294 -17.44 6.92 -15.35
N ARG A 295 -17.89 7.06 -14.09
CA ARG A 295 -17.53 6.15 -12.99
C ARG A 295 -18.24 4.80 -13.06
N LEU A 296 -19.57 4.81 -13.19
CA LEU A 296 -20.43 3.63 -13.03
C LEU A 296 -20.56 2.80 -14.32
N LEU A 297 -20.53 3.44 -15.50
CA LEU A 297 -20.76 2.78 -16.79
C LEU A 297 -19.48 2.49 -17.57
N GLU A 298 -18.48 3.39 -17.51
CA GLU A 298 -17.28 3.27 -18.34
C GLU A 298 -16.10 2.66 -17.58
N THR A 299 -15.73 3.21 -16.42
CA THR A 299 -14.54 2.75 -15.67
C THR A 299 -14.82 1.64 -14.66
N GLY A 300 -15.98 1.65 -14.00
CA GLY A 300 -16.43 0.59 -13.09
C GLY A 300 -15.60 0.43 -11.80
N VAL A 301 -14.67 1.37 -11.54
CA VAL A 301 -13.64 1.39 -10.48
C VAL A 301 -13.39 2.85 -10.05
N ALA A 302 -13.11 3.08 -8.76
CA ALA A 302 -12.89 4.42 -8.18
C ALA A 302 -11.70 5.18 -8.81
N ALA A 303 -11.75 6.52 -8.83
CA ALA A 303 -10.74 7.38 -9.48
C ALA A 303 -9.32 7.10 -8.98
N THR A 304 -9.15 7.02 -7.67
CA THR A 304 -7.86 6.79 -7.01
C THR A 304 -7.34 5.37 -7.17
N ALA A 305 -8.18 4.39 -7.52
CA ALA A 305 -7.70 3.06 -7.89
C ALA A 305 -7.16 3.01 -9.35
N LEU A 306 -7.48 3.99 -10.19
CA LEU A 306 -6.89 4.17 -11.53
C LEU A 306 -5.62 5.02 -11.50
N PHE A 307 -5.54 6.04 -10.63
CA PHE A 307 -4.44 7.02 -10.61
C PHE A 307 -3.55 6.99 -9.34
N GLY A 308 -3.97 6.28 -8.29
CA GLY A 308 -3.31 6.20 -6.97
C GLY A 308 -2.64 4.84 -6.73
N GLY A 309 -1.56 4.56 -7.46
CA GLY A 309 -0.83 3.28 -7.45
C GLY A 309 -0.05 2.93 -6.17
N THR A 310 -0.51 3.32 -4.97
CA THR A 310 0.22 3.13 -3.69
C THR A 310 -0.52 2.31 -2.64
N ALA A 311 -1.86 2.29 -2.63
CA ALA A 311 -2.63 1.50 -1.65
C ALA A 311 -2.93 0.07 -2.15
N ALA A 312 -3.27 -0.09 -3.43
CA ALA A 312 -3.50 -1.39 -4.05
C ALA A 312 -2.20 -2.20 -4.19
N THR A 313 -1.11 -1.54 -4.62
CA THR A 313 0.21 -2.15 -4.82
C THR A 313 0.78 -2.78 -3.55
N GLY A 314 0.50 -2.24 -2.36
CA GLY A 314 0.91 -2.87 -1.09
C GLY A 314 0.22 -4.21 -0.82
N LYS A 315 -1.09 -4.31 -1.07
CA LYS A 315 -1.85 -5.56 -0.92
C LYS A 315 -1.52 -6.57 -2.02
N GLU A 316 -1.38 -6.09 -3.26
CA GLU A 316 -0.99 -6.91 -4.41
C GLU A 316 0.43 -7.47 -4.22
N SER A 317 1.41 -6.64 -3.84
CA SER A 317 2.77 -7.09 -3.57
C SER A 317 2.82 -8.13 -2.45
N LEU A 318 2.01 -7.96 -1.40
CA LEU A 318 1.89 -8.94 -0.32
C LEU A 318 1.24 -10.26 -0.79
N ALA A 319 0.24 -10.21 -1.66
CA ALA A 319 -0.39 -11.40 -2.24
C ALA A 319 0.58 -12.14 -3.18
N CYS A 320 1.26 -11.41 -4.07
CA CYS A 320 2.27 -11.96 -4.97
C CYS A 320 3.48 -12.53 -4.23
N PHE A 321 3.89 -11.91 -3.10
CA PHE A 321 4.93 -12.44 -2.23
C PHE A 321 4.50 -13.77 -1.60
N LYS A 322 3.31 -13.83 -0.99
CA LYS A 322 2.76 -15.08 -0.41
C LYS A 322 2.58 -16.19 -1.43
N ALA A 323 2.10 -15.86 -2.64
CA ALA A 323 2.01 -16.83 -3.72
C ALA A 323 3.41 -17.35 -4.11
N SER A 324 4.41 -16.47 -4.23
CA SER A 324 5.79 -16.85 -4.54
C SER A 324 6.41 -17.74 -3.47
N GLU A 325 6.15 -17.45 -2.18
CA GLU A 325 6.54 -18.29 -1.05
C GLU A 325 5.89 -19.68 -1.15
N GLY A 326 4.57 -19.76 -1.29
CA GLY A 326 3.84 -21.03 -1.44
C GLY A 326 4.27 -21.85 -2.65
N PHE A 327 4.63 -21.21 -3.77
CA PHE A 327 5.20 -21.87 -4.94
C PHE A 327 6.54 -22.56 -4.60
N ILE A 328 7.45 -21.85 -3.94
CA ILE A 328 8.76 -22.38 -3.53
C ILE A 328 8.56 -23.53 -2.52
N THR A 329 7.74 -23.33 -1.48
CA THR A 329 7.48 -24.36 -0.46
C THR A 329 6.88 -25.64 -1.05
N LEU A 330 5.94 -25.52 -2.00
CA LEU A 330 5.35 -26.70 -2.65
C LEU A 330 6.36 -27.42 -3.55
N VAL A 331 7.17 -26.68 -4.33
CA VAL A 331 8.23 -27.25 -5.17
C VAL A 331 9.30 -27.95 -4.32
N ASP A 332 9.69 -27.36 -3.20
CA ASP A 332 10.68 -27.93 -2.29
C ASP A 332 10.15 -29.18 -1.57
N ALA A 333 8.89 -29.17 -1.10
CA ALA A 333 8.24 -30.35 -0.52
C ALA A 333 8.24 -31.53 -1.50
N VAL A 334 7.84 -31.29 -2.76
CA VAL A 334 7.85 -32.30 -3.83
C VAL A 334 9.29 -32.79 -4.12
N LYS A 335 10.30 -31.90 -4.12
CA LYS A 335 11.72 -32.27 -4.30
C LYS A 335 12.31 -33.04 -3.11
N LEU A 336 11.76 -32.89 -1.91
CA LEU A 336 12.10 -33.67 -0.72
C LEU A 336 11.42 -35.05 -0.68
N ASN A 337 10.71 -35.44 -1.75
CA ASN A 337 9.90 -36.66 -1.86
C ASN A 337 8.73 -36.72 -0.85
N MET A 338 8.21 -35.57 -0.41
CA MET A 338 6.92 -35.53 0.30
C MET A 338 5.83 -35.90 -0.70
N ASN A 339 5.23 -37.08 -0.52
CA ASN A 339 4.29 -37.68 -1.46
C ASN A 339 2.96 -38.09 -0.83
N ALA A 340 2.77 -37.83 0.47
CA ALA A 340 1.52 -38.08 1.17
C ALA A 340 0.51 -36.93 0.93
N VAL A 341 -0.77 -37.28 0.81
CA VAL A 341 -1.83 -36.30 0.51
C VAL A 341 -2.06 -35.34 1.67
N ASP A 342 -1.95 -35.79 2.91
CA ASP A 342 -2.06 -34.94 4.11
C ASP A 342 -0.94 -33.90 4.24
N GLU A 343 0.26 -34.19 3.73
CA GLU A 343 1.38 -33.26 3.66
C GLU A 343 1.24 -32.25 2.50
N LEU A 344 0.80 -32.70 1.32
CA LEU A 344 0.74 -31.87 0.10
C LEU A 344 -0.54 -31.03 -0.01
N LEU A 345 -1.69 -31.56 0.43
CA LEU A 345 -3.00 -30.89 0.29
C LEU A 345 -3.06 -29.52 1.00
N PRO A 346 -2.52 -29.32 2.22
CA PRO A 346 -2.47 -28.00 2.85
C PRO A 346 -1.65 -27.00 2.03
N LEU A 347 -0.47 -27.41 1.54
CA LEU A 347 0.42 -26.56 0.74
C LEU A 347 -0.24 -26.11 -0.58
N VAL A 348 -0.89 -27.05 -1.30
CA VAL A 348 -1.62 -26.73 -2.54
C VAL A 348 -2.84 -25.83 -2.26
N ARG A 349 -3.52 -26.02 -1.13
CA ARG A 349 -4.67 -25.20 -0.72
C ARG A 349 -4.25 -23.77 -0.39
N ASP A 350 -3.18 -23.58 0.37
CA ASP A 350 -2.68 -22.26 0.77
C ASP A 350 -2.06 -21.51 -0.42
N LEU A 351 -1.42 -22.23 -1.33
CA LEU A 351 -0.98 -21.70 -2.63
C LEU A 351 -2.17 -21.22 -3.47
N GLN A 352 -3.20 -22.06 -3.65
CA GLN A 352 -4.39 -21.69 -4.42
C GLN A 352 -5.13 -20.49 -3.81
N ALA A 353 -5.25 -20.43 -2.47
CA ALA A 353 -5.84 -19.29 -1.78
C ALA A 353 -5.01 -18.00 -1.98
N SER A 354 -3.67 -18.11 -1.99
CA SER A 354 -2.77 -16.98 -2.23
C SER A 354 -2.87 -16.47 -3.68
N ILE A 355 -2.99 -17.37 -4.66
CA ILE A 355 -3.17 -17.02 -6.08
C ILE A 355 -4.51 -16.31 -6.32
N VAL A 356 -5.61 -16.84 -5.78
CA VAL A 356 -6.95 -16.22 -5.89
C VAL A 356 -7.01 -14.88 -5.16
N GLY A 357 -6.12 -14.63 -4.20
CA GLY A 357 -5.95 -13.35 -3.52
C GLY A 357 -5.27 -12.25 -4.33
N ILE A 358 -4.71 -12.54 -5.52
CA ILE A 358 -4.04 -11.53 -6.37
C ILE A 358 -5.08 -10.74 -7.19
N PRO A 359 -5.20 -9.41 -7.00
CA PRO A 359 -6.14 -8.60 -7.77
C PRO A 359 -5.71 -8.48 -9.24
N ASN A 360 -6.70 -8.48 -10.15
CA ASN A 360 -6.50 -8.31 -11.59
C ASN A 360 -5.52 -9.31 -12.25
N LEU A 361 -5.49 -10.55 -11.74
CA LEU A 361 -4.71 -11.63 -12.34
C LEU A 361 -5.38 -12.09 -13.67
N PRO A 362 -4.70 -12.04 -14.82
CA PRO A 362 -5.21 -12.61 -16.07
C PRO A 362 -5.21 -14.15 -16.01
N PRO A 363 -5.91 -14.85 -16.93
CA PRO A 363 -5.82 -16.30 -17.05
C PRO A 363 -4.41 -16.71 -17.51
N LEU A 364 -3.51 -16.95 -16.56
CA LEU A 364 -2.14 -17.38 -16.81
C LEU A 364 -2.05 -18.90 -16.97
N ALA A 365 -1.23 -19.34 -17.92
CA ALA A 365 -0.97 -20.76 -18.14
C ALA A 365 -0.43 -21.44 -16.86
N GLY A 366 -0.94 -22.65 -16.57
CA GLY A 366 -0.54 -23.44 -15.41
C GLY A 366 -1.34 -23.19 -14.12
N ILE A 367 -1.90 -21.99 -13.91
CA ILE A 367 -2.69 -21.69 -12.69
C ILE A 367 -3.94 -22.59 -12.58
N GLU A 368 -4.62 -22.82 -13.71
CA GLU A 368 -5.77 -23.74 -13.79
C GLU A 368 -5.38 -25.18 -13.40
N ARG A 369 -4.12 -25.58 -13.60
CA ARG A 369 -3.65 -26.92 -13.22
C ARG A 369 -3.44 -27.05 -11.73
N ILE A 370 -3.04 -25.99 -11.02
CA ILE A 370 -2.97 -25.99 -9.54
C ILE A 370 -4.38 -26.21 -8.96
N ALA A 371 -5.40 -25.56 -9.53
CA ALA A 371 -6.79 -25.82 -9.16
C ALA A 371 -7.21 -27.27 -9.46
N GLY A 372 -6.80 -27.82 -10.61
CA GLY A 372 -7.02 -29.24 -10.95
C GLY A 372 -6.33 -30.24 -10.00
N TRP A 373 -5.10 -29.93 -9.58
CA TRP A 373 -4.37 -30.70 -8.57
C TRP A 373 -5.03 -30.60 -7.19
N LEU A 374 -5.55 -29.43 -6.80
CA LEU A 374 -6.33 -29.26 -5.57
C LEU A 374 -7.61 -30.11 -5.58
N VAL A 375 -8.34 -30.17 -6.71
CA VAL A 375 -9.52 -31.04 -6.86
C VAL A 375 -9.12 -32.52 -6.75
N THR A 376 -8.06 -32.93 -7.44
CA THR A 376 -7.54 -34.30 -7.40
C THR A 376 -7.15 -34.73 -5.99
N LEU A 377 -6.38 -33.91 -5.27
CA LEU A 377 -5.94 -34.19 -3.90
C LEU A 377 -7.08 -34.20 -2.88
N ASN A 378 -8.10 -33.33 -3.01
CA ASN A 378 -9.30 -33.40 -2.16
C ASN A 378 -10.16 -34.66 -2.45
N GLY A 379 -10.02 -35.28 -3.62
CA GLY A 379 -10.70 -36.52 -3.97
C GLY A 379 -10.00 -37.79 -3.45
N MET A 380 -8.75 -37.68 -2.99
CA MET A 380 -7.98 -38.77 -2.38
C MET A 380 -8.14 -38.79 -0.86
N ARG A 381 -7.81 -39.91 -0.21
CA ARG A 381 -7.79 -39.99 1.25
C ARG A 381 -6.50 -39.38 1.78
N ALA A 382 -6.54 -38.83 2.98
CA ALA A 382 -5.36 -38.30 3.68
C ALA A 382 -4.20 -39.32 3.81
N SER A 383 -4.53 -40.62 3.88
CA SER A 383 -3.57 -41.73 3.94
C SER A 383 -2.91 -42.09 2.61
N ASP A 384 -3.45 -41.61 1.49
CA ASP A 384 -3.02 -42.01 0.16
C ASP A 384 -1.73 -41.26 -0.22
N ARG A 385 -0.97 -41.83 -1.15
CA ARG A 385 0.27 -41.25 -1.66
C ARG A 385 0.19 -41.08 -3.17
N LEU A 386 0.74 -39.98 -3.66
CA LEU A 386 0.92 -39.77 -5.11
C LEU A 386 1.90 -40.79 -5.67
N THR A 387 1.64 -41.25 -6.90
CA THR A 387 2.61 -42.06 -7.65
C THR A 387 3.80 -41.20 -8.08
N GLU A 388 4.97 -41.81 -8.32
CA GLU A 388 6.16 -41.06 -8.72
C GLU A 388 5.94 -40.24 -10.02
N GLU A 389 5.14 -40.77 -10.94
CA GLU A 389 4.71 -40.09 -12.16
C GLU A 389 3.85 -38.85 -11.87
N GLN A 390 2.87 -38.96 -10.98
CA GLN A 390 2.03 -37.83 -10.54
C GLN A 390 2.86 -36.78 -9.79
N THR A 391 3.78 -37.19 -8.93
CA THR A 391 4.69 -36.30 -8.19
C THR A 391 5.58 -35.49 -9.14
N ARG A 392 6.12 -36.14 -10.20
CA ARG A 392 6.89 -35.45 -11.25
C ARG A 392 6.02 -34.50 -12.09
N GLN A 393 4.80 -34.90 -12.43
CA GLN A 393 3.87 -34.05 -13.17
C GLN A 393 3.44 -32.82 -12.34
N LEU A 394 3.14 -33.00 -11.06
CA LEU A 394 2.86 -31.93 -10.11
C LEU A 394 4.03 -30.94 -10.02
N ALA A 395 5.27 -31.43 -9.89
CA ALA A 395 6.46 -30.58 -9.90
C ALA A 395 6.53 -29.69 -11.16
N MET A 396 6.35 -30.29 -12.34
CA MET A 396 6.42 -29.59 -13.62
C MET A 396 5.29 -28.56 -13.79
N ASP A 397 4.06 -28.90 -13.41
CA ASP A 397 2.91 -27.98 -13.50
C ASP A 397 3.06 -26.78 -12.56
N VAL A 398 3.59 -27.00 -11.34
CA VAL A 398 3.84 -25.94 -10.36
C VAL A 398 5.01 -25.04 -10.81
N GLU A 399 6.10 -25.60 -11.34
CA GLU A 399 7.21 -24.81 -11.91
C GLU A 399 6.78 -24.02 -13.17
N GLN A 400 5.93 -24.58 -14.01
CA GLN A 400 5.36 -23.86 -15.16
C GLN A 400 4.49 -22.69 -14.72
N ALA A 401 3.58 -22.91 -13.77
CA ALA A 401 2.71 -21.86 -13.24
C ALA A 401 3.50 -20.74 -12.53
N TYR A 402 4.53 -21.09 -11.75
CA TYR A 402 5.44 -20.12 -11.14
C TYR A 402 6.19 -19.29 -12.20
N THR A 403 6.65 -19.92 -13.28
CA THR A 403 7.33 -19.23 -14.38
C THR A 403 6.38 -18.25 -15.10
N SER A 404 5.13 -18.65 -15.35
CA SER A 404 4.11 -17.76 -15.92
C SER A 404 3.76 -16.58 -15.01
N LEU A 405 3.61 -16.80 -13.69
CA LEU A 405 3.41 -15.72 -12.73
C LEU A 405 4.61 -14.76 -12.68
N LYS A 406 5.83 -15.30 -12.67
CA LYS A 406 7.06 -14.51 -12.66
C LYS A 406 7.21 -13.64 -13.91
N ASN A 407 6.89 -14.18 -15.08
CA ASN A 407 6.94 -13.41 -16.34
C ASN A 407 5.92 -12.26 -16.31
N TRP A 408 4.69 -12.52 -15.87
CA TRP A 408 3.66 -11.49 -15.71
C TRP A 408 4.07 -10.38 -14.71
N LEU A 409 4.73 -10.74 -13.60
CA LEU A 409 5.29 -9.75 -12.66
C LEU A 409 6.41 -8.92 -13.31
N HIS A 410 7.28 -9.53 -14.13
CA HIS A 410 8.31 -8.81 -14.87
C HIS A 410 7.74 -7.85 -15.93
N GLU A 411 6.64 -8.21 -16.61
CA GLU A 411 5.95 -7.31 -17.56
C GLU A 411 5.27 -6.12 -16.87
N LYS A 412 4.99 -6.22 -15.57
CA LYS A 412 4.40 -5.16 -14.73
C LYS A 412 5.42 -4.20 -14.11
N THR A 413 6.72 -4.49 -14.19
CA THR A 413 7.80 -3.76 -13.49
C THR A 413 8.65 -2.92 -14.44
#